data_AF-A0A4Y2MQH4-F1
#
_entry.id   AF-A0A4Y2MQH4-F1
#
_cell.length_a   1.000
_cell.length_b   1.000
_cell.length_c   1.000
_cell.angle_alpha   90.00
_cell.angle_beta   90.00
_cell.angle_gamma   90.00
#
_symmetry.space_group_name_H-M   'P 1'
#
loop_
_entity.id
_entity.type
_entity.pdbx_description
1 polymer ?
#
loop_
_entity_poly.entity_id
_entity_poly.type
_entity_poly.pdbx_seq_one_letter_code
_entity_poly.pdbx_strand_id
1 'polypeptide(L)' 'MAFLGRAKKSDLISLAIELGEEVTNDLRVVDLRELITKSKKYEVEFVANMLDAIAEERVEKEK' A
#
# COMPACT_ATOMS: atom_id res chain seq x y z
N MET A 1 -13.33 -0.77 8.12
CA MET A 1 -12.02 -1.36 8.51
C MET A 1 -10.94 -0.69 7.68
N ALA A 2 -10.09 0.16 8.27
CA ALA A 2 -9.01 0.82 7.52
C ALA A 2 -7.71 0.03 7.70
N PHE A 3 -7.54 -1.07 6.96
CA PHE A 3 -6.34 -1.92 7.00
C PHE A 3 -5.08 -1.16 6.51
N LEU A 4 -5.24 -0.30 5.50
CA LEU A 4 -4.25 0.70 5.09
C LEU A 4 -3.83 1.64 6.24
N GLY A 5 -4.68 1.75 7.27
CA GLY A 5 -4.46 2.46 8.52
C GLY A 5 -3.25 1.96 9.32
N ARG A 6 -2.93 0.68 9.19
CA ARG A 6 -1.90 -0.04 9.98
C ARG A 6 -0.60 -0.26 9.21
N ALA A 7 -0.63 -0.10 7.89
CA ALA A 7 0.53 -0.25 7.00
C ALA A 7 1.59 0.83 7.23
N LYS A 8 2.87 0.49 7.03
CA LYS A 8 3.95 1.49 6.99
C LYS A 8 3.87 2.32 5.71
N LYS A 9 4.47 3.52 5.72
CA LYS A 9 4.56 4.38 4.54
C LYS A 9 5.24 3.66 3.35
N SER A 10 6.31 2.90 3.61
CA SER A 10 6.98 2.07 2.61
C SER A 10 6.03 1.10 1.93
N ASP A 11 5.23 0.40 2.74
CA ASP A 11 4.34 -0.66 2.27
C ASP A 11 3.21 -0.07 1.40
N LEU A 12 2.71 1.11 1.78
CA LEU A 12 1.73 1.86 0.99
C LEU A 12 2.30 2.40 -0.32
N ILE A 13 3.58 2.80 -0.34
CA ILE A 13 4.26 3.22 -1.58
C ILE A 13 4.35 2.02 -2.53
N SER A 14 4.86 0.88 -2.06
CA SER A 14 4.94 -0.34 -2.87
C SER A 14 3.57 -0.75 -3.40
N LEU A 15 2.55 -0.74 -2.54
CA LEU A 15 1.18 -1.07 -2.91
C LEU A 15 0.63 -0.16 -4.01
N ALA A 16 0.88 1.14 -3.94
CA ALA A 16 0.46 2.08 -4.98
C ALA A 16 1.17 1.84 -6.31
N ILE A 17 2.48 1.54 -6.28
CA ILE A 17 3.27 1.18 -7.47
C ILE A 17 2.69 -0.10 -8.12
N GLU A 18 2.38 -1.12 -7.32
CA GLU A 18 1.78 -2.38 -7.81
C GLU A 18 0.38 -2.18 -8.41
N LEU A 19 -0.40 -1.24 -7.87
CA LEU A 19 -1.66 -0.81 -8.48
C LEU A 19 -1.45 -0.05 -9.80
N GLY A 20 -0.21 0.33 -10.13
CA GLY A 20 0.15 1.12 -11.29
C GLY A 20 -0.13 2.60 -11.12
N GLU A 21 -0.23 3.07 -9.88
CA GLU A 21 -0.35 4.49 -9.55
C GLU A 21 1.05 5.11 -9.43
N GLU A 22 1.19 6.35 -9.90
CA GLU A 22 2.43 7.10 -9.74
C GLU A 22 2.51 7.67 -8.31
N VAL A 23 3.53 7.25 -7.57
CA VAL A 23 3.81 7.74 -6.22
C VAL A 23 5.14 8.45 -6.14
N THR A 24 5.15 9.57 -5.43
CA THR A 24 6.36 10.31 -5.11
C THR A 24 6.68 10.15 -3.61
N ASN A 25 7.97 10.17 -3.26
CA ASN A 25 8.40 10.02 -1.87
C ASN A 25 7.91 11.16 -0.95
N ASP A 26 7.48 12.28 -1.53
CA ASP A 26 6.95 13.44 -0.82
C ASP A 26 5.50 13.27 -0.35
N LEU A 27 4.77 12.28 -0.88
CA LEU A 27 3.38 12.02 -0.48
C LEU A 27 3.28 11.66 1.00
N ARG A 28 2.26 12.20 1.67
CA ARG A 28 1.94 11.82 3.06
C ARG A 28 1.23 10.48 3.07
N VAL A 29 1.24 9.82 4.22
CA VAL A 29 0.51 8.55 4.43
C VAL A 29 -0.98 8.70 4.11
N VAL A 30 -1.58 9.85 4.42
CA VAL A 30 -2.99 10.14 4.09
C VAL A 30 -3.19 10.22 2.58
N ASP A 31 -2.32 10.93 1.88
CA ASP A 31 -2.40 11.09 0.41
C ASP A 31 -2.22 9.74 -0.31
N LEU A 32 -1.29 8.91 0.16
CA LEU A 32 -1.08 7.54 -0.35
C LEU A 32 -2.33 6.68 -0.20
N ARG A 33 -2.96 6.72 0.99
CA ARG A 33 -4.21 5.98 1.24
C ARG A 33 -5.32 6.44 0.31
N GLU A 34 -5.44 7.75 0.14
CA GLU A 34 -6.45 8.34 -0.74
C GLU A 34 -6.22 7.92 -2.20
N LEU A 35 -4.97 7.99 -2.68
CA LEU A 35 -4.56 7.54 -4.01
C LEU A 35 -4.94 6.07 -4.25
N ILE A 36 -4.54 5.18 -3.33
CA ILE A 36 -4.86 3.75 -3.39
C ILE A 36 -6.37 3.54 -3.45
N THR A 37 -7.14 4.20 -2.58
CA THR A 37 -8.61 4.04 -2.53
C THR A 37 -9.34 4.63 -3.74
N LYS A 38 -8.72 5.60 -4.43
CA LYS A 38 -9.25 6.20 -5.66
C LYS A 38 -8.84 5.44 -6.93
N SER A 39 -7.90 4.50 -6.82
CA SER A 39 -7.46 3.70 -7.95
C SER A 39 -8.63 2.90 -8.53
N LYS A 40 -8.70 2.81 -9.87
CA LYS A 40 -9.68 1.96 -10.54
C LYS A 40 -9.47 0.47 -10.27
N LYS A 41 -8.27 0.10 -9.81
CA LYS A 41 -7.92 -1.27 -9.42
C LYS A 41 -8.09 -1.53 -7.92
N TYR A 42 -8.68 -0.57 -7.19
CA TYR A 42 -8.94 -0.74 -5.77
C TYR A 42 -10.04 -1.77 -5.54
N GLU A 43 -9.64 -2.94 -5.05
CA GLU A 43 -10.55 -3.96 -4.56
C GLU A 43 -10.11 -4.37 -3.15
N VAL A 44 -11.02 -4.34 -2.18
CA VAL A 44 -10.67 -4.44 -0.76
C VAL A 44 -9.89 -5.72 -0.44
N GLU A 45 -10.33 -6.88 -0.93
CA GLU A 45 -9.67 -8.15 -0.65
C GLU A 45 -8.32 -8.27 -1.38
N PHE A 46 -8.28 -7.88 -2.65
CA PHE A 46 -7.03 -7.85 -3.42
C PHE A 46 -5.96 -6.98 -2.76
N VAL A 47 -6.34 -5.75 -2.39
CA VAL A 47 -5.42 -4.77 -1.79
C VAL A 47 -4.99 -5.19 -0.38
N ALA A 48 -5.89 -5.84 0.39
CA ALA A 48 -5.53 -6.40 1.70
C ALA A 48 -4.51 -7.53 1.56
N ASN A 49 -4.77 -8.50 0.69
CA ASN A 49 -3.86 -9.63 0.43
C ASN A 49 -2.50 -9.16 -0.10
N MET A 50 -2.49 -8.18 -1.01
CA MET A 50 -1.25 -7.63 -1.57
C MET A 50 -0.43 -6.89 -0.51
N LEU A 51 -1.09 -6.14 0.37
CA LEU A 51 -0.41 -5.44 1.46
C LEU A 51 0.17 -6.41 2.49
N ASP A 52 -0.54 -7.51 2.78
CA ASP A 52 -0.04 -8.55 3.68
C ASP A 52 1.21 -9.22 3.09
N ALA A 53 1.20 -9.55 1.79
CA ALA A 53 2.38 -10.09 1.09
C ALA A 53 3.58 -9.13 1.13
N ILE A 54 3.37 -7.83 0.88
CA ILE A 54 4.42 -6.80 0.98
C ILE A 54 4.97 -6.72 2.42
N ALA A 55 4.09 -6.79 3.42
CA ALA A 55 4.49 -6.75 4.82
C ALA A 55 5.30 -7.99 5.22
N GLU A 56 4.91 -9.18 4.75
CA GLU A 56 5.64 -10.43 4.94
C GLU A 56 7.02 -10.38 4.30
N GLU A 57 7.11 -9.98 3.02
CA GLU A 57 8.38 -9.86 2.31
C GLU A 57 9.34 -8.87 3.01
N ARG A 58 8.81 -7.76 3.54
CA ARG A 58 9.60 -6.81 4.33
C ARG A 58 10.15 -7.45 5.60
N VAL A 59 9.33 -8.22 6.32
CA VAL A 59 9.77 -8.92 7.54
C VAL A 59 10.81 -9.99 7.23
N GLU A 60 10.67 -10.68 6.10
CA GLU A 60 11.62 -11.70 5.66
C GLU A 60 12.97 -11.09 5.24
N LYS A 61 12.98 -9.92 4.58
CA LYS A 61 14.20 -9.19 4.22
C LYS A 61 14.90 -8.52 5.41
N GLU A 62 14.18 -8.26 6.50
CA GLU A 62 14.71 -7.69 7.74
C GLU A 62 15.26 -8.77 8.72
N LYS A 63 15.14 -10.07 8.39
CA LYS A 63 15.70 -11.21 9.15
C LYS A 63 17.15 -11.52 8.76
#